data_AF-A0A2W6AAS9-F1
#
_entry.id   AF-A0A2W6AAS9-F1
#
_cell.length_a   1.000
_cell.length_b   1.000
_cell.length_c   1.000
_cell.angle_alpha   90.00
_cell.angle_beta   90.00
_cell.angle_gamma   90.00
#
_symmetry.space_group_name_H-M   'P 1'
#
loop_
_entity.id
_entity.type
_entity.pdbx_description
1 polymer ?
#
loop_
_entity_poly.entity_id
_entity_poly.type
_entity_poly.pdbx_seq_one_letter_code
_entity_poly.pdbx_strand_id
1 'polypeptide(L)' 'MTGDPNRKAIQGRVKATGGEFGPVITFKNSRHILFKGLTAGTTYVMQLCGLGGSTGQSDWSDPVTKVAV' A
#
# COMPACT_ATOMS: atom_id res chain seq x y z
N MET A 1 4.66 -17.51 -18.99
CA MET A 1 4.82 -16.26 -18.22
C MET A 1 4.56 -16.59 -16.76
N THR A 2 5.56 -17.14 -16.08
CA THR A 2 5.41 -17.66 -14.71
C THR A 2 5.43 -16.48 -13.76
N GLY A 3 4.26 -16.11 -13.21
CA GLY A 3 4.19 -15.13 -12.13
C GLY A 3 4.95 -15.66 -10.92
N ASP A 4 5.74 -14.79 -10.27
CA ASP A 4 6.48 -15.08 -9.04
C ASP A 4 5.63 -15.89 -8.05
N PRO A 5 5.97 -17.17 -7.77
CA PRO A 5 5.19 -18.02 -6.87
C PRO A 5 5.19 -17.50 -5.41
N ASN A 6 6.06 -16.53 -5.11
CA ASN A 6 6.25 -15.97 -3.76
C ASN A 6 5.47 -14.68 -3.48
N ARG A 7 4.91 -13.97 -4.48
CA ARG A 7 4.16 -12.71 -4.24
C ARG A 7 2.68 -12.90 -4.54
N LYS A 8 1.88 -13.25 -3.53
CA LYS A 8 0.43 -13.45 -3.71
C LYS A 8 -0.35 -12.14 -3.72
N ALA A 9 0.06 -11.17 -2.89
CA ALA A 9 -0.62 -9.88 -2.81
C ALA A 9 0.32 -8.77 -2.30
N ILE A 10 -0.12 -7.53 -2.44
CA ILE A 10 0.45 -6.34 -1.82
C ILE A 10 -0.61 -5.75 -0.92
N GLN A 11 -0.25 -5.36 0.29
CA GLN A 11 -1.10 -4.55 1.14
C GLN A 11 -0.61 -3.11 1.13
N GLY A 12 -1.52 -2.18 0.93
CA GLY A 12 -1.25 -0.75 1.00
C GLY A 12 -2.12 -0.09 2.05
N ARG A 13 -1.51 0.76 2.88
CA ARG A 13 -2.22 1.64 3.81
C ARG A 13 -1.79 3.08 3.59
N VAL A 14 -2.72 3.99 3.82
CA VAL A 14 -2.49 5.43 3.66
C VAL A 14 -3.01 6.17 4.89
N LYS A 15 -2.28 7.19 5.33
CA LYS A 15 -2.73 8.14 6.37
C LYS A 15 -2.51 9.57 5.92
N ALA A 16 -3.33 10.49 6.39
CA ALA A 16 -2.96 11.90 6.35
C ALA A 16 -1.76 12.15 7.28
N THR A 17 -0.96 13.17 6.99
CA THR A 17 0.16 13.57 7.85
C THR A 17 -0.37 13.95 9.22
N GLY A 18 0.02 13.21 10.26
CA GLY A 18 -0.48 13.39 11.64
C GLY A 18 -1.78 12.63 11.98
N GLY A 19 -2.37 11.90 11.02
CA GLY A 19 -3.58 11.08 11.24
C GLY A 19 -3.28 9.59 11.46
N GLU A 20 -4.35 8.83 11.69
CA GLU A 20 -4.28 7.36 11.74
C GLU A 20 -4.22 6.74 10.34
N PHE A 21 -3.66 5.53 10.26
CA PHE A 21 -3.71 4.74 9.05
C PHE A 21 -5.15 4.32 8.75
N GLY A 22 -5.61 4.67 7.55
CA GLY A 22 -6.87 4.18 7.02
C GLY A 22 -6.84 2.66 6.77
N PRO A 23 -7.94 2.11 6.23
CA PRO A 23 -8.07 0.67 6.02
C PRO A 23 -6.93 0.12 5.15
N VAL A 24 -6.42 -1.05 5.54
CA VAL A 24 -5.42 -1.77 4.74
C VAL A 24 -6.12 -2.32 3.50
N ILE A 25 -5.69 -1.88 2.32
CA ILE A 25 -6.22 -2.35 1.05
C ILE A 25 -5.31 -3.45 0.51
N THR A 26 -5.87 -4.63 0.24
CA THR A 26 -5.12 -5.77 -0.30
C THR A 26 -5.31 -5.89 -1.80
N PHE A 27 -4.21 -5.83 -2.53
CA PHE A 27 -4.15 -5.92 -3.98
C PHE A 27 -3.53 -7.25 -4.39
N LYS A 28 -4.34 -8.13 -4.99
CA LYS A 28 -3.87 -9.39 -5.55
C LYS A 28 -3.39 -9.15 -6.98
N ASN A 29 -2.16 -9.55 -7.29
CA ASN A 29 -1.58 -9.50 -8.64
C ASN A 29 -1.64 -8.11 -9.35
N SER A 30 -1.75 -7.02 -8.59
CA SER A 30 -1.80 -5.66 -9.14
C SER A 30 -0.47 -4.95 -8.93
N ARG A 31 0.05 -4.31 -9.98
CA ARG A 31 1.26 -3.48 -9.91
C ARG A 31 0.97 -2.02 -9.56
N HIS A 32 -0.29 -1.60 -9.63
CA HIS A 32 -0.73 -0.23 -9.34
C HIS A 32 -1.81 -0.23 -8.26
N ILE A 33 -1.74 0.76 -7.38
CA ILE A 33 -2.65 0.96 -6.26
C ILE A 33 -3.28 2.34 -6.43
N LEU A 34 -4.61 2.38 -6.50
CA LEU A 34 -5.36 3.62 -6.62
C LEU A 34 -6.09 3.92 -5.31
N PHE A 35 -5.65 4.97 -4.63
CA PHE A 35 -6.37 5.54 -3.49
C PHE A 35 -7.38 6.56 -4.02
N LYS A 36 -8.67 6.35 -3.74
CA LYS A 36 -9.76 7.27 -4.10
C LYS A 36 -10.29 7.98 -2.86
N GLY A 37 -10.88 9.15 -3.03
CA GLY A 37 -11.46 9.94 -1.93
C GLY A 37 -10.43 10.65 -1.06
N LEU A 38 -9.22 10.90 -1.59
CA LEU A 38 -8.22 11.72 -0.92
C LEU A 38 -8.59 13.21 -1.05
N THR A 39 -8.43 13.96 0.03
CA THR A 39 -8.64 15.41 0.05
C THR A 39 -7.46 16.10 -0.62
N ALA A 40 -7.73 16.84 -1.70
CA ALA A 40 -6.70 17.64 -2.38
C ALA A 40 -6.05 18.64 -1.41
N GLY A 41 -4.75 18.87 -1.57
CA GLY A 41 -3.94 19.69 -0.68
C GLY A 41 -3.48 18.99 0.61
N THR A 42 -3.94 17.77 0.87
CA THR A 42 -3.50 16.99 2.04
C THR A 42 -2.27 16.14 1.70
N THR A 43 -1.26 16.19 2.56
CA THR A 43 -0.10 15.29 2.45
C THR A 43 -0.44 13.95 3.05
N TYR A 44 -0.35 12.89 2.24
CA TYR A 44 -0.59 11.52 2.65
C TYR A 44 0.71 10.73 2.75
N VAL A 45 0.83 9.92 3.79
CA VAL A 45 1.89 8.94 3.97
C VAL A 45 1.35 7.58 3.54
N MET A 46 1.99 6.97 2.55
CA MET A 46 1.66 5.64 2.04
C MET A 46 2.73 4.64 2.45
N GLN A 47 2.29 3.45 2.85
CA GLN A 47 3.18 2.32 3.12
C GLN A 47 2.64 1.06 2.43
N LEU A 48 3.56 0.25 1.90
CA LEU A 48 3.26 -0.97 1.18
C LEU A 48 3.98 -2.15 1.84
N CYS A 49 3.33 -3.29 1.99
CA CYS A 49 4.01 -4.54 2.37
C CYS A 49 3.60 -5.68 1.43
N GLY A 50 4.52 -6.60 1.18
CA GLY A 50 4.25 -7.81 0.40
C GLY A 50 3.58 -8.87 1.28
N LEU A 51 2.60 -9.57 0.75
CA LEU A 51 2.06 -10.80 1.33
C LEU A 51 2.57 -11.99 0.52
N GLY A 52 3.47 -12.73 1.13
CA GLY A 52 3.94 -14.02 0.65
C GLY A 52 3.02 -15.15 1.10
N GLY A 53 2.59 -15.98 0.16
CA GLY A 53 1.54 -16.98 0.43
C GLY A 53 1.90 -17.96 1.55
N SER A 54 3.14 -18.43 1.58
CA SER A 54 3.69 -19.33 2.61
C SER A 54 4.74 -18.66 3.51
N THR A 55 5.23 -17.48 3.12
CA THR A 55 6.29 -16.72 3.81
C THR A 55 5.77 -15.60 4.71
N GLY A 56 4.45 -15.35 4.74
CA GLY A 56 3.85 -14.34 5.61
C GLY A 56 3.93 -12.92 5.04
N GLN A 57 3.70 -11.92 5.90
CA GLN A 57 3.76 -10.51 5.55
C GLN A 57 5.19 -10.00 5.66
N SER A 58 5.70 -9.30 4.63
CA SER A 58 6.97 -8.59 4.71
C SER A 58 6.85 -7.38 5.65
N ASP A 59 7.99 -6.83 6.06
CA ASP A 59 8.01 -5.51 6.66
C ASP A 59 7.38 -4.46 5.73
N TRP A 60 6.86 -3.40 6.35
CA TRP A 60 6.34 -2.24 5.63
C TRP A 60 7.48 -1.51 4.94
N SER A 61 7.24 -1.09 3.70
CA SER A 61 8.14 -0.24 2.94
C SER A 61 8.38 1.09 3.63
N ASP A 62 9.44 1.77 3.20
CA ASP A 62 9.68 3.16 3.54
C ASP A 62 8.42 4.00 3.27
N PRO A 63 8.07 4.91 4.19
CA PRO A 63 6.91 5.76 4.05
C PRO A 63 7.08 6.71 2.87
N VAL A 64 6.17 6.64 1.90
CA VAL A 64 6.12 7.57 0.78
C VAL A 64 5.14 8.68 1.11
N THR A 65 5.65 9.90 1.30
CA THR A 65 4.84 11.10 1.47
C THR A 65 4.55 11.74 0.12
N LYS A 66 3.27 11.93 -0.20
CA LYS A 66 2.86 12.70 -1.39
C LYS A 66 1.64 13.55 -1.08
N VAL A 67 1.67 14.79 -1.56
CA VAL A 67 0.49 15.66 -1.55
C VAL A 67 -0.51 15.16 -2.58
N ALA A 68 -1.77 15.00 -2.16
CA ALA A 68 -2.86 14.77 -3.10
C ALA A 68 -3.09 16.09 -3.86
N VAL A 69 -2.90 16.05 -5.18
CA VAL A 69 -3.16 17.18 -6.09
C VAL A 69 -4.43 16.93 -6.88
#